data_AF-A0AAN9YI27-F1
#
_entry.id   AF-A0AAN9YI27-F1
#
_cell.length_a   1.000
_cell.length_b   1.000
_cell.length_c   1.000
_cell.angle_alpha   90.00
_cell.angle_beta   90.00
_cell.angle_gamma   90.00
#
_symmetry.space_group_name_H-M   'P 1'
#
loop_
_entity.id
_entity.type
_entity.pdbx_description
1 polymer ?
#
loop_
_entity_poly.entity_id
_entity_poly.type
_entity_poly.pdbx_seq_one_letter_code
_entity_poly.pdbx_strand_id
1 'polypeptide(L)'
;MALKSTMPSELIIMDTNYLERLKERERIMAEHAPHVLGCIPEGVEAVREVYSYILRDYLPARYPSLFSRDEKTFRNHVTDVSLPLEPPEDPKAAFSALSQTVEDDMFLLRETTDGHQCVAFLCCFPSGFDPAQKLGKNLKAIHGPVPSYDKIGPSMERFFSRVEVGKSACRTNVSKIE
;
A
#
# COMPACT_ATOMS: atom_id res chain seq x y z
N MET A 1 -1.42 17.64 -13.76
CA MET A 1 -0.21 16.86 -13.39
C MET A 1 -0.28 15.52 -14.07
N ALA A 2 0.74 15.14 -14.84
CA ALA A 2 0.76 13.91 -15.65
C ALA A 2 1.43 12.75 -14.91
N LEU A 3 1.18 11.53 -15.39
CA LEU A 3 1.90 10.33 -15.00
C LEU A 3 3.38 10.44 -15.38
N LYS A 4 4.27 9.96 -14.52
CA LYS A 4 5.72 9.93 -14.74
C LYS A 4 6.25 8.53 -14.46
N SER A 5 7.19 8.06 -15.25
CA SER A 5 7.97 6.87 -14.90
C SER A 5 8.82 7.17 -13.66
N THR A 6 8.98 6.16 -12.81
CA THR A 6 9.85 6.22 -11.63
C THR A 6 10.58 4.89 -11.46
N MET A 7 11.53 4.87 -10.55
CA MET A 7 12.27 3.66 -10.19
C MET A 7 11.55 2.92 -9.06
N PRO A 8 11.65 1.58 -8.98
CA PRO A 8 11.15 0.85 -7.83
C PRO A 8 11.65 1.42 -6.50
N SER A 9 12.91 1.86 -6.42
CA SER A 9 13.50 2.48 -5.21
C SER A 9 12.81 3.76 -4.70
N GLU A 10 11.85 4.31 -5.45
CA GLU A 10 11.09 5.50 -5.09
C GLU A 10 9.62 5.17 -4.75
N LEU A 11 9.30 3.90 -4.46
CA LEU A 11 7.96 3.46 -4.09
C LEU A 11 7.54 3.95 -2.70
N ILE A 12 8.46 3.88 -1.73
CA ILE A 12 8.25 4.31 -0.34
C ILE A 12 9.25 5.44 -0.06
N ILE A 13 8.72 6.60 0.31
CA ILE A 13 9.49 7.81 0.60
C ILE A 13 9.42 8.04 2.11
N MET A 14 10.58 8.25 2.72
CA MET A 14 10.67 8.56 4.15
C MET A 14 11.21 9.97 4.36
N ASP A 15 10.67 10.65 5.37
CA ASP A 15 11.12 11.97 5.81
C ASP A 15 11.30 12.02 7.33
N THR A 16 11.55 13.20 7.87
CA THR A 16 11.79 13.42 9.30
C THR A 16 10.55 13.22 10.18
N ASN A 17 9.35 13.13 9.60
CA ASN A 17 8.09 12.89 10.32
C ASN A 17 7.75 11.41 10.47
N TYR A 18 8.58 10.51 9.96
CA TYR A 18 8.34 9.06 9.96
C TYR A 18 7.87 8.49 11.31
N LEU A 19 8.61 8.79 12.39
CA LEU A 19 8.28 8.27 13.72
C LEU A 19 6.95 8.82 14.26
N GLU A 20 6.64 10.08 13.96
CA GLU A 20 5.39 10.73 14.36
C GLU A 20 4.20 10.11 13.61
N ARG A 21 4.34 9.92 12.29
CA ARG A 21 3.31 9.30 11.44
C ARG A 21 3.05 7.84 11.83
N LEU A 22 4.08 7.07 12.17
CA LEU A 22 3.89 5.70 12.65
C LEU A 22 3.09 5.62 13.96
N LYS A 23 3.33 6.55 14.90
CA LYS A 23 2.55 6.59 16.15
C LYS A 23 1.08 6.92 15.91
N GLU A 24 0.82 7.89 15.03
CA GLU A 24 -0.56 8.23 14.69
C GLU A 24 -1.25 7.07 13.95
N ARG A 25 -0.51 6.39 13.09
CA ARG A 25 -0.98 5.20 12.38
C ARG A 25 -1.32 4.05 13.34
N GLU A 26 -0.50 3.82 14.37
CA GLU A 26 -0.79 2.85 15.44
C GLU A 26 -2.11 3.18 16.16
N ARG A 27 -2.31 4.45 16.52
CA ARG A 27 -3.56 4.93 17.14
C ARG A 27 -4.78 4.68 16.24
N ILE A 28 -4.68 5.09 14.97
CA ILE A 28 -5.76 4.90 13.98
C ILE A 28 -6.08 3.41 13.78
N MET A 29 -5.06 2.55 13.72
CA MET A 29 -5.24 1.10 13.58
C MET A 29 -5.96 0.49 14.79
N ALA A 30 -5.64 0.93 16.01
CA ALA A 30 -6.29 0.47 17.22
C ALA A 30 -7.78 0.87 17.29
N GLU A 31 -8.10 2.09 16.84
CA GLU A 31 -9.46 2.65 16.93
C GLU A 31 -10.36 2.24 15.75
N HIS A 32 -9.79 2.01 14.57
CA HIS A 32 -10.54 1.92 13.31
C HIS A 32 -10.16 0.71 12.44
N ALA A 33 -9.59 -0.36 13.01
CA ALA A 33 -9.13 -1.57 12.30
C ALA A 33 -10.01 -2.02 11.11
N PRO A 34 -11.36 -2.14 11.23
CA PRO A 34 -12.20 -2.59 10.12
C PRO A 34 -12.24 -1.66 8.90
N HIS A 35 -11.92 -0.37 9.08
CA HIS A 35 -11.93 0.65 8.03
C HIS A 35 -10.56 0.88 7.39
N VAL A 36 -9.48 0.45 8.06
CA VAL A 36 -8.10 0.78 7.67
C VAL A 36 -7.37 -0.38 7.01
N LEU A 37 -7.82 -1.62 7.22
CA LEU A 37 -7.23 -2.76 6.53
C LEU A 37 -8.28 -3.81 6.15
N GLY A 38 -8.07 -4.45 5.00
CA GLY A 38 -8.95 -5.48 4.52
C GLY A 38 -8.29 -6.31 3.42
N CYS A 39 -8.73 -7.56 3.30
CA CYS A 39 -8.27 -8.50 2.28
C CYS A 39 -9.42 -9.47 1.97
N ILE A 40 -9.75 -9.64 0.69
CA ILE A 40 -10.59 -10.75 0.22
C ILE A 40 -9.70 -11.97 -0.10
N PRO A 41 -10.25 -13.20 -0.23
CA PRO A 41 -9.46 -14.40 -0.49
C PRO A 41 -8.49 -14.27 -1.67
N GLU A 42 -8.91 -13.59 -2.73
CA GLU A 42 -8.15 -13.36 -3.96
C GLU A 42 -6.92 -12.46 -3.77
N GLY A 43 -6.83 -11.74 -2.64
CA GLY A 43 -5.74 -10.82 -2.30
C GLY A 43 -4.66 -11.42 -1.40
N VAL A 44 -4.86 -12.60 -0.82
CA VAL A 44 -3.94 -13.19 0.18
C VAL A 44 -2.51 -13.28 -0.35
N GLU A 45 -2.33 -13.79 -1.57
CA GLU A 45 -0.99 -13.92 -2.18
C GLU A 45 -0.34 -12.57 -2.44
N ALA A 46 -1.12 -11.56 -2.88
CA ALA A 46 -0.59 -10.21 -3.11
C ALA A 46 -0.12 -9.57 -1.79
N VAL A 47 -0.82 -9.82 -0.67
CA VAL A 47 -0.40 -9.35 0.66
C VAL A 47 0.89 -10.04 1.09
N ARG A 48 1.00 -11.36 0.91
CA ARG A 48 2.20 -12.14 1.23
C ARG A 48 3.41 -11.71 0.40
N GLU A 49 3.20 -11.41 -0.87
CA GLU A 49 4.23 -10.90 -1.78
C GLU A 49 4.74 -9.53 -1.32
N VAL A 50 3.82 -8.57 -1.12
CA VAL A 50 4.19 -7.21 -0.68
C VAL A 50 4.88 -7.22 0.67
N TYR A 51 4.40 -8.02 1.63
CA TYR A 51 5.05 -8.22 2.92
C TYR A 51 6.49 -8.69 2.76
N SER A 52 6.68 -9.77 2.01
CA SER A 52 8.00 -10.37 1.79
C SER A 52 8.93 -9.40 1.08
N TYR A 53 8.48 -8.79 -0.01
CA TYR A 53 9.27 -7.85 -0.80
C TYR A 53 9.70 -6.63 0.03
N ILE A 54 8.78 -6.04 0.81
CA ILE A 54 9.09 -4.84 1.60
C ILE A 54 10.14 -5.15 2.67
N LEU A 55 9.95 -6.21 3.44
CA LEU A 55 10.82 -6.50 4.59
C LEU A 55 12.11 -7.22 4.20
N ARG A 56 12.10 -8.08 3.18
CA ARG A 56 13.29 -8.84 2.76
C ARG A 56 14.19 -8.02 1.85
N ASP A 57 13.61 -7.31 0.90
CA ASP A 57 14.37 -6.74 -0.22
C ASP A 57 14.37 -5.22 -0.17
N TYR A 58 13.19 -4.60 -0.11
CA TYR A 58 13.05 -3.17 -0.34
C TYR A 58 13.68 -2.31 0.75
N LEU A 59 13.18 -2.40 1.98
CA LEU A 59 13.56 -1.49 3.06
C LEU A 59 15.03 -1.64 3.47
N PRO A 60 15.57 -2.87 3.66
CA PRO A 60 16.99 -3.03 3.99
C PRO A 60 17.92 -2.55 2.87
N ALA A 61 17.54 -2.70 1.59
CA ALA A 61 18.36 -2.21 0.49
C ALA A 61 18.26 -0.69 0.29
N ARG A 62 17.07 -0.12 0.45
CA ARG A 62 16.80 1.31 0.17
C ARG A 62 17.21 2.24 1.31
N TYR A 63 17.08 1.78 2.56
CA TYR A 63 17.36 2.55 3.76
C TYR A 63 18.17 1.71 4.78
N PRO A 64 19.39 1.25 4.43
CA PRO A 64 20.18 0.33 5.26
C PRO A 64 20.61 0.91 6.63
N SER A 65 20.57 2.24 6.81
CA SER A 65 20.82 2.87 8.10
C SER A 65 19.63 2.82 9.06
N LEU A 66 18.41 2.59 8.54
CA LEU A 66 17.17 2.55 9.31
C LEU A 66 16.64 1.13 9.47
N PHE A 67 16.94 0.25 8.51
CA PHE A 67 16.46 -1.12 8.50
C PHE A 67 17.57 -2.11 8.21
N SER A 68 17.49 -3.24 8.89
CA SER A 68 18.34 -4.41 8.62
C SER A 68 17.52 -5.68 8.69
N ARG A 69 18.13 -6.78 8.27
CA ARG A 69 17.57 -8.11 8.46
C ARG A 69 18.65 -9.16 8.61
N ASP A 70 18.30 -10.27 9.24
CA ASP A 70 19.03 -11.52 9.17
C ASP A 70 18.29 -12.53 8.27
N GLU A 71 18.45 -13.83 8.51
CA GLU A 71 17.77 -14.90 7.76
C GLU A 71 16.27 -15.02 8.07
N LYS A 72 15.83 -14.58 9.25
CA LYS A 72 14.48 -14.81 9.77
C LYS A 72 13.77 -13.54 10.22
N THR A 73 14.51 -12.50 10.54
CA THR A 73 14.00 -11.32 11.24
C THR A 73 14.38 -10.05 10.50
N PHE A 74 13.39 -9.19 10.29
CA PHE A 74 13.57 -7.79 9.93
C PHE A 74 13.64 -6.93 11.19
N ARG A 75 14.46 -5.88 11.17
CA ARG A 75 14.60 -4.92 12.27
C ARG A 75 14.43 -3.49 11.79
N ASN A 76 13.53 -2.77 12.45
CA ASN A 76 13.38 -1.32 12.35
C ASN A 76 14.17 -0.65 13.46
N HIS A 77 15.26 0.04 13.13
CA HIS A 77 16.14 0.69 14.09
C HIS A 77 15.58 2.02 14.63
N VAL A 78 14.51 2.54 14.04
CA VAL A 78 13.87 3.78 14.50
C VAL A 78 12.90 3.51 15.65
N THR A 79 12.20 2.37 15.59
CA THR A 79 11.16 2.00 16.57
C THR A 79 11.55 0.80 17.45
N ASP A 80 12.73 0.22 17.22
CA ASP A 80 13.20 -1.05 17.80
C ASP A 80 12.29 -2.27 17.53
N VAL A 81 11.30 -2.13 16.64
CA VAL A 81 10.40 -3.22 16.25
C VAL A 81 11.16 -4.27 15.44
N SER A 82 10.86 -5.54 15.72
CA SER A 82 11.35 -6.68 14.94
C SER A 82 10.17 -7.47 14.39
N LEU A 83 10.22 -7.82 13.12
CA LEU A 83 9.17 -8.56 12.41
C LEU A 83 9.73 -9.85 11.80
N PRO A 84 8.96 -10.95 11.75
CA PRO A 84 9.38 -12.12 11.00
C PRO A 84 9.48 -11.80 9.50
N LEU A 85 10.41 -12.42 8.79
CA LEU A 85 10.49 -12.29 7.33
C LEU A 85 9.48 -13.19 6.62
N GLU A 86 8.96 -14.21 7.30
CA GLU A 86 7.86 -15.03 6.77
C GLU A 86 6.52 -14.34 7.07
N PRO A 87 5.70 -14.06 6.04
CA PRO A 87 4.40 -13.44 6.26
C PRO A 87 3.49 -14.34 7.11
N PRO A 88 2.76 -13.74 8.09
CA PRO A 88 1.69 -14.43 8.81
C PRO A 88 0.66 -15.08 7.86
N GLU A 89 0.00 -16.14 8.33
CA GLU A 89 -1.08 -16.79 7.57
C GLU A 89 -2.28 -15.87 7.37
N ASP A 90 -2.65 -15.09 8.40
CA ASP A 90 -3.68 -14.08 8.28
C ASP A 90 -3.14 -12.83 7.55
N PRO A 91 -3.67 -12.47 6.36
CA PRO A 91 -3.25 -11.28 5.63
C PRO A 91 -3.46 -9.99 6.44
N LYS A 92 -4.44 -9.95 7.34
CA LYS A 92 -4.66 -8.78 8.20
C LYS A 92 -3.54 -8.62 9.21
N ALA A 93 -3.04 -9.72 9.77
CA ALA A 93 -1.87 -9.70 10.64
C ALA A 93 -0.60 -9.28 9.88
N ALA A 94 -0.44 -9.70 8.63
CA ALA A 94 0.67 -9.24 7.77
C ALA A 94 0.62 -7.72 7.54
N PHE A 95 -0.55 -7.17 7.23
CA PHE A 95 -0.73 -5.71 7.11
C PHE A 95 -0.54 -4.95 8.43
N SER A 96 -1.03 -5.47 9.55
CA SER A 96 -0.78 -4.87 10.88
C SER A 96 0.70 -4.90 11.27
N ALA A 97 1.46 -5.89 10.80
CA ALA A 97 2.91 -5.90 10.95
C ALA A 97 3.58 -4.85 10.04
N LEU A 98 3.18 -4.76 8.77
CA LEU A 98 3.68 -3.72 7.87
C LEU A 98 3.36 -2.31 8.36
N SER A 99 2.19 -2.07 8.96
CA SER A 99 1.79 -0.75 9.45
C SER A 99 2.68 -0.21 10.56
N GLN A 100 3.43 -1.08 11.26
CA GLN A 100 4.41 -0.69 12.27
C GLN A 100 5.73 -0.17 11.67
N THR A 101 5.90 -0.27 10.35
CA THR A 101 7.15 0.08 9.65
C THR A 101 6.91 0.95 8.42
N VAL A 102 5.86 0.73 7.64
CA VAL A 102 5.57 1.50 6.42
C VAL A 102 4.47 2.51 6.72
N GLU A 103 4.76 3.79 6.45
CA GLU A 103 3.81 4.89 6.65
C GLU A 103 2.87 5.13 5.46
N ASP A 104 3.31 4.77 4.25
CA ASP A 104 2.49 4.86 3.05
C ASP A 104 1.25 3.95 3.12
N ASP A 105 0.14 4.48 2.59
CA ASP A 105 -1.08 3.72 2.40
C ASP A 105 -1.03 2.91 1.10
N MET A 106 -1.54 1.69 1.16
CA MET A 106 -1.40 0.69 0.09
C MET A 106 -2.77 0.16 -0.35
N PHE A 107 -2.96 0.06 -1.67
CA PHE A 107 -4.07 -0.67 -2.28
C PHE A 107 -3.50 -1.70 -3.25
N LEU A 108 -3.88 -2.96 -3.09
CA LEU A 108 -3.44 -4.06 -3.94
C LEU A 108 -4.53 -4.33 -4.97
N LEU A 109 -4.13 -4.29 -6.23
CA LEU A 109 -5.03 -4.49 -7.37
C LEU A 109 -4.71 -5.81 -8.06
N ARG A 110 -5.74 -6.52 -8.50
CA ARG A 110 -5.63 -7.72 -9.33
C ARG A 110 -6.40 -7.52 -10.61
N GLU A 111 -5.78 -7.84 -11.75
CA GLU A 111 -6.46 -7.83 -13.04
C GLU A 111 -7.53 -8.94 -13.10
N THR A 112 -8.72 -8.59 -13.59
CA THR A 112 -9.86 -9.50 -13.78
C THR A 112 -10.49 -9.27 -15.15
N THR A 113 -11.47 -10.08 -15.55
CA THR A 113 -12.24 -9.88 -16.79
C THR A 113 -13.00 -8.55 -16.82
N ASP A 114 -13.35 -8.01 -15.65
CA ASP A 114 -14.11 -6.77 -15.50
C ASP A 114 -13.21 -5.56 -15.15
N GLY A 115 -11.90 -5.71 -15.35
CA GLY A 115 -10.86 -4.73 -15.04
C GLY A 115 -10.17 -4.96 -13.68
N HIS A 116 -9.30 -4.04 -13.29
CA HIS A 116 -8.51 -4.17 -12.07
C HIS A 116 -9.38 -4.01 -10.82
N GLN A 117 -9.39 -5.03 -9.96
CA GLN A 117 -10.14 -5.10 -8.71
C GLN A 117 -9.25 -4.81 -7.51
N CYS A 118 -9.74 -4.03 -6.54
CA CYS A 118 -9.08 -3.88 -5.24
C CYS A 118 -9.32 -5.12 -4.39
N VAL A 119 -8.28 -5.92 -4.19
CA VAL A 119 -8.35 -7.21 -3.47
C VAL A 119 -7.85 -7.10 -2.03
N ALA A 120 -7.05 -6.10 -1.71
CA ALA A 120 -6.59 -5.84 -0.37
C ALA A 120 -6.20 -4.37 -0.22
N PHE A 121 -6.25 -3.84 0.99
CA PHE A 121 -5.79 -2.50 1.30
C PHE A 121 -5.29 -2.39 2.73
N LEU A 122 -4.42 -1.40 2.94
CA LEU A 122 -3.93 -0.93 4.21
C LEU A 122 -3.84 0.60 4.11
N CYS A 123 -4.84 1.32 4.62
CA CYS A 123 -5.01 2.75 4.43
C CYS A 123 -5.48 3.44 5.71
N CYS A 124 -4.60 4.20 6.36
CA CYS A 124 -4.89 4.93 7.60
C CYS A 124 -5.22 6.41 7.36
N PHE A 125 -4.78 6.99 6.24
CA PHE A 125 -4.91 8.41 5.93
C PHE A 125 -5.66 8.67 4.60
N PRO A 126 -6.90 8.16 4.44
CA PRO A 126 -7.65 8.36 3.21
C PRO A 126 -8.12 9.82 3.04
N SER A 127 -8.08 10.31 1.80
CA SER A 127 -8.57 11.66 1.48
C SER A 127 -10.08 11.64 1.14
N GLY A 128 -10.93 11.64 2.16
CA GLY A 128 -12.38 11.88 2.02
C GLY A 128 -13.19 10.67 1.54
N PHE A 129 -12.71 9.45 1.79
CA PHE A 129 -13.45 8.21 1.53
C PHE A 129 -13.15 7.17 2.60
N ASP A 130 -14.04 6.18 2.74
CA ASP A 130 -13.80 4.98 3.55
C ASP A 130 -13.13 3.89 2.69
N PRO A 131 -11.89 3.47 3.00
CA PRO A 131 -11.18 2.43 2.25
C PRO A 131 -11.92 1.09 2.20
N ALA A 132 -12.64 0.72 3.27
CA ALA A 132 -13.39 -0.52 3.33
C ALA A 132 -14.48 -0.58 2.24
N GLN A 133 -15.05 0.58 1.86
CA GLN A 133 -16.03 0.66 0.79
C GLN A 133 -15.43 0.43 -0.61
N LYS A 134 -14.10 0.37 -0.75
CA LYS A 134 -13.41 0.14 -2.02
C LYS A 134 -13.05 -1.33 -2.24
N LEU A 135 -12.98 -2.12 -1.17
CA LEU A 135 -12.61 -3.53 -1.23
C LEU A 135 -13.59 -4.33 -2.11
N GLY A 136 -13.05 -5.19 -2.97
CA GLY A 136 -13.81 -6.01 -3.92
C GLY A 136 -14.37 -5.24 -5.13
N LYS A 137 -14.20 -3.93 -5.21
CA LYS A 137 -14.66 -3.13 -6.36
C LYS A 137 -13.57 -3.00 -7.41
N ASN A 138 -13.95 -2.92 -8.68
CA ASN A 138 -13.04 -2.57 -9.76
C ASN A 138 -12.76 -1.06 -9.82
N LEU A 139 -11.71 -0.66 -10.54
CA LEU A 139 -11.30 0.74 -10.68
C LEU A 139 -12.46 1.64 -11.14
N LYS A 140 -13.31 1.16 -12.06
CA LYS A 140 -14.50 1.88 -12.51
C LYS A 140 -15.48 2.18 -11.37
N ALA A 141 -15.82 1.18 -10.56
CA ALA A 141 -16.73 1.35 -9.43
C ALA A 141 -16.11 2.16 -8.28
N ILE A 142 -14.81 1.99 -8.00
CA ILE A 142 -14.07 2.76 -6.99
C ILE A 142 -14.15 4.27 -7.26
N HIS A 143 -13.98 4.64 -8.54
CA HIS A 143 -13.93 6.02 -9.00
C HIS A 143 -15.26 6.58 -9.49
N GLY A 144 -16.36 5.83 -9.40
CA GLY A 144 -17.69 6.30 -9.82
C GLY A 144 -18.10 7.68 -9.25
N PRO A 145 -17.76 8.04 -8.00
CA PRO A 145 -18.03 9.37 -7.45
C PRO A 145 -17.18 10.51 -8.03
N VAL A 146 -16.08 10.21 -8.74
CA VAL A 146 -15.15 11.23 -9.26
C VAL A 146 -15.74 11.85 -10.53
N PRO A 147 -15.99 13.18 -10.56
CA PRO A 147 -16.54 13.84 -11.74
C PRO A 147 -15.68 13.62 -12.98
N SER A 148 -16.32 13.33 -14.12
CA SER A 148 -15.65 13.08 -15.41
C SER A 148 -14.67 11.90 -15.43
N TYR A 149 -14.73 10.98 -14.46
CA TYR A 149 -13.87 9.79 -14.47
C TYR A 149 -14.06 8.93 -15.73
N ASP A 150 -15.28 8.85 -16.25
CA ASP A 150 -15.63 8.14 -17.49
C ASP A 150 -14.75 8.56 -18.69
N LYS A 151 -14.31 9.82 -18.73
CA LYS A 151 -13.43 10.34 -19.79
C LYS A 151 -12.00 9.80 -19.72
N ILE A 152 -11.53 9.43 -18.53
CA ILE A 152 -10.14 8.99 -18.28
C ILE A 152 -10.04 7.49 -17.94
N GLY A 153 -11.13 6.88 -17.47
CA GLY A 153 -11.18 5.50 -17.00
C GLY A 153 -10.61 4.48 -17.98
N PRO A 154 -11.01 4.48 -19.27
CA PRO A 154 -10.44 3.56 -20.26
C PRO A 154 -8.92 3.70 -20.46
N SER A 155 -8.39 4.93 -20.33
CA SER A 155 -6.94 5.15 -20.45
C SER A 155 -6.20 4.67 -19.21
N MET A 156 -6.80 4.84 -18.02
CA MET A 156 -6.23 4.34 -16.78
C MET A 156 -6.20 2.81 -16.77
N GLU A 157 -7.30 2.15 -17.17
CA GLU A 157 -7.37 0.69 -17.23
C GLU A 157 -6.29 0.10 -18.15
N ARG A 158 -6.14 0.66 -19.36
CA ARG A 158 -5.07 0.28 -20.30
C ARG A 158 -3.66 0.54 -19.78
N PHE A 159 -3.49 1.50 -18.87
CA PHE A 159 -2.20 1.75 -18.25
C PHE A 159 -1.88 0.62 -17.26
N PHE A 160 -2.80 0.31 -16.35
CA PHE A 160 -2.63 -0.77 -15.36
C PHE A 160 -2.37 -2.13 -16.03
N SER A 161 -3.09 -2.46 -17.11
CA SER A 161 -2.90 -3.73 -17.84
C SER A 161 -1.55 -3.84 -18.58
N ARG A 162 -0.70 -2.81 -18.53
CA ARG A 162 0.63 -2.77 -19.18
C ARG A 162 1.76 -2.56 -18.18
N VAL A 163 1.47 -2.48 -16.88
CA VAL A 163 2.51 -2.35 -15.86
C VAL A 163 3.28 -3.66 -15.80
N GLU A 164 4.60 -3.57 -15.97
CA GLU A 164 5.51 -4.72 -15.95
C GLU A 164 6.32 -4.74 -14.65
N VAL A 165 6.74 -5.93 -14.22
CA VAL A 165 7.65 -6.09 -13.08
C VAL A 165 8.91 -5.26 -13.29
N GLY A 166 9.32 -4.50 -12.27
CA GLY A 166 10.48 -3.61 -12.32
C GLY A 166 10.23 -2.28 -13.04
N LYS A 167 9.03 -2.03 -13.57
CA LYS A 167 8.62 -0.72 -14.09
C LYS A 167 7.64 -0.06 -13.13
N SER A 168 7.97 1.12 -12.66
CA SER A 168 7.11 1.89 -11.75
C SER A 168 6.70 3.22 -12.39
N ALA A 169 5.54 3.72 -11.99
CA ALA A 169 5.07 5.05 -12.36
C ALA A 169 4.46 5.75 -11.15
N CYS A 170 4.54 7.07 -11.13
CA CYS A 170 3.96 7.90 -10.09
C CYS A 170 3.18 9.07 -10.70
N ARG A 171 2.25 9.61 -9.92
CA ARG A 171 1.57 10.87 -10.21
C ARG A 171 1.21 11.56 -8.90
N THR A 172 1.10 12.87 -8.94
CA THR A 172 0.63 13.64 -7.79
C THR A 172 -0.89 13.78 -7.84
N ASN A 173 -1.51 13.63 -6.67
CA ASN A 173 -2.89 13.98 -6.42
C ASN A 173 -2.93 15.02 -5.30
N VAL A 174 -3.85 15.98 -5.37
CA VAL A 174 -4.00 17.03 -4.35
C VAL A 174 -5.47 17.19 -3.98
N SER A 175 -5.72 17.38 -2.70
CA SER A 175 -7.00 17.78 -2.12
C SER A 175 -6.72 18.86 -1.07
N LYS A 176 -7.73 19.69 -0.80
CA LYS A 176 -7.67 20.65 0.29
C LYS A 176 -8.41 20.03 1.47
N ILE A 177 -7.73 20.00 2.62
CA ILE A 177 -8.37 19.72 3.91
C ILE A 177 -8.75 21.08 4.47
N GLU A 178 -10.05 21.31 4.69
CA GLU A 178 -10.58 22.53 5.32
C GLU A 178 -10.80 22.32 6.82
#